data_AF-A0ABD6WN92-F1
#
_entry.id   AF-A0ABD6WN92-F1
#
_cell.length_a   1.000
_cell.length_b   1.000
_cell.length_c   1.000
_cell.angle_alpha   90.00
_cell.angle_beta   90.00
_cell.angle_gamma   90.00
#
_symmetry.space_group_name_H-M   'P 1'
#
loop_
_entity.id
_entity.type
_entity.pdbx_description
1 polymer ?
#
loop_
_entity_poly.entity_id
_entity_poly.type
_entity_poly.pdbx_seq_one_letter_code
_entity_poly.pdbx_strand_id
1 'polypeptide(L)'
;MAGRVRAGRPRRSRSVRESLGSIVLGFEAVIVFLATLVAFGLKAADPVVVLVGGAVVCLALVATLGLLNRTVGFRIGWVLQFVIVASGLLVPIMYVIGAAFVALWTYCMVTGTRLDAQTRRAAEPTDPTEGDR
;
A
#
# COMPACT_ATOMS: atom_id res chain seq x y z
N MET A 1 -25.06 -35.13 -25.44
CA MET A 1 -23.98 -34.73 -24.51
C MET A 1 -23.86 -33.20 -24.54
N ALA A 2 -24.50 -32.48 -23.63
CA ALA A 2 -24.37 -31.01 -23.56
C ALA A 2 -23.21 -30.64 -22.63
N GLY A 3 -22.13 -30.10 -23.19
CA GLY A 3 -20.99 -29.61 -22.44
C GLY A 3 -21.36 -28.34 -21.66
N ARG A 4 -21.33 -28.41 -20.32
CA ARG A 4 -21.44 -27.21 -19.48
C ARG A 4 -20.20 -26.35 -19.69
N VAL A 5 -20.36 -25.21 -20.36
CA VAL A 5 -19.35 -24.14 -20.39
C VAL A 5 -19.12 -23.72 -18.94
N ARG A 6 -17.93 -24.02 -18.40
CA ARG A 6 -17.50 -23.52 -17.09
C ARG A 6 -17.41 -22.00 -17.20
N ALA A 7 -18.42 -21.30 -16.71
CA ALA A 7 -18.34 -19.86 -16.52
C ALA A 7 -17.10 -19.54 -15.67
N GLY A 8 -16.11 -18.87 -16.28
CA GLY A 8 -14.87 -18.50 -15.62
C GLY A 8 -15.19 -17.65 -14.39
N ARG A 9 -14.59 -18.01 -13.25
CA ARG A 9 -14.76 -17.28 -11.98
C ARG A 9 -14.51 -15.79 -12.24
N PRO A 10 -15.46 -14.88 -11.94
CA PRO A 10 -15.27 -13.45 -12.18
C PRO A 10 -14.02 -12.99 -11.42
N ARG A 11 -13.09 -12.35 -12.15
CA ARG A 11 -11.88 -11.76 -11.57
C ARG A 11 -12.37 -10.69 -10.59
N ARG A 12 -12.06 -10.84 -9.29
CA ARG A 12 -12.34 -9.80 -8.29
C ARG A 12 -11.76 -8.49 -8.81
N SER A 13 -12.60 -7.47 -8.99
CA SER A 13 -12.12 -6.11 -9.21
C SER A 13 -11.35 -5.68 -7.97
N ARG A 14 -10.07 -5.31 -8.13
CA ARG A 14 -9.31 -4.71 -7.04
C ARG A 14 -10.03 -3.45 -6.57
N SER A 15 -10.14 -3.28 -5.26
CA SER A 15 -10.69 -2.05 -4.69
C SER A 15 -9.78 -0.86 -5.05
N VAL A 16 -10.36 0.34 -5.17
CA VAL A 16 -9.59 1.55 -5.50
C VAL A 16 -8.52 1.81 -4.43
N ARG A 17 -8.85 1.49 -3.17
CA ARG A 17 -7.92 1.55 -2.04
C ARG A 17 -6.71 0.64 -2.22
N GLU A 18 -6.90 -0.57 -2.73
CA GLU A 18 -5.82 -1.53 -2.97
C GLU A 18 -4.86 -1.02 -4.05
N SER A 19 -5.40 -0.49 -5.15
CA SER A 19 -4.60 0.08 -6.23
C SER A 19 -3.78 1.29 -5.77
N LEU A 20 -4.41 2.26 -5.10
CA LEU A 20 -3.72 3.44 -4.58
C LEU A 20 -2.65 3.08 -3.55
N GLY A 21 -2.96 2.19 -2.59
CA GLY A 21 -1.99 1.74 -1.59
C GLY A 21 -0.81 0.99 -2.20
N SER A 22 -1.03 0.18 -3.25
CA SER A 22 0.05 -0.52 -3.94
C SER A 22 1.02 0.42 -4.66
N ILE A 23 0.51 1.52 -5.24
CA ILE A 23 1.33 2.54 -5.90
C ILE A 23 2.21 3.25 -4.87
N VAL A 24 1.62 3.67 -3.74
CA VAL A 24 2.36 4.34 -2.65
C VAL A 24 3.48 3.44 -2.12
N LEU A 25 3.16 2.20 -1.72
CA LEU A 25 4.18 1.27 -1.22
C LEU A 25 5.25 0.92 -2.26
N GLY A 26 4.88 0.86 -3.54
CA GLY A 26 5.82 0.62 -4.64
C GLY A 26 6.86 1.75 -4.77
N PHE A 27 6.41 3.01 -4.80
CA PHE A 27 7.31 4.16 -4.80
C PHE A 27 8.14 4.25 -3.52
N GLU A 28 7.53 3.94 -2.38
CA GLU A 28 8.20 3.92 -1.09
C GLU A 28 9.35 2.90 -1.06
N ALA A 29 9.16 1.71 -1.62
CA ALA A 29 10.21 0.70 -1.72
C ALA A 29 11.41 1.19 -2.54
N VAL A 30 11.17 1.89 -3.65
CA VAL A 30 12.23 2.49 -4.47
C VAL A 30 12.98 3.56 -3.69
N ILE A 31 12.27 4.43 -2.98
CA ILE A 31 12.87 5.50 -2.18
C ILE A 31 13.70 4.94 -1.04
N VAL A 32 13.19 3.95 -0.29
CA VAL A 32 13.92 3.33 0.83
C VAL A 32 15.17 2.61 0.32
N PHE A 33 15.10 1.95 -0.83
CA PHE A 33 16.27 1.35 -1.46
C PHE A 33 17.34 2.40 -1.77
N LEU A 34 16.96 3.51 -2.42
CA LEU A 34 17.88 4.62 -2.71
C LEU A 34 18.42 5.28 -1.43
N ALA A 35 17.56 5.49 -0.43
CA ALA A 35 17.94 6.05 0.87
C ALA A 35 18.97 5.17 1.58
N THR A 36 18.85 3.85 1.47
CA THR A 36 19.82 2.89 2.00
C THR A 36 21.18 3.06 1.31
N LEU A 37 21.21 3.20 -0.02
CA LEU A 37 22.45 3.46 -0.76
C LEU A 37 23.08 4.81 -0.40
N VAL A 38 22.25 5.84 -0.20
CA VAL A 38 22.70 7.16 0.27
C VAL A 38 23.29 7.06 1.67
N ALA A 39 22.62 6.40 2.60
CA ALA A 39 23.11 6.18 3.96
C ALA A 39 24.44 5.42 3.98
N PHE A 40 24.59 4.42 3.11
CA PHE A 40 25.84 3.67 2.93
C PHE A 40 26.95 4.57 2.36
N GLY A 41 26.65 5.36 1.33
CA GLY A 41 27.60 6.30 0.72
C GLY A 41 28.06 7.40 1.69
N LEU A 42 27.17 7.87 2.55
CA LEU A 42 27.45 8.84 3.61
C LEU A 42 28.18 8.25 4.82
N LYS A 43 28.37 6.92 4.88
CA LYS A 43 28.89 6.21 6.05
C LYS A 43 28.13 6.57 7.35
N ALA A 44 26.81 6.69 7.26
CA ALA A 44 25.96 7.16 8.36
C ALA A 44 25.98 6.21 9.58
N ALA A 45 26.28 4.93 9.38
CA ALA A 45 26.46 3.93 10.42
C ALA A 45 27.32 2.76 9.88
N ASP A 46 27.43 1.68 10.66
CA ASP A 46 28.10 0.46 10.22
C ASP A 46 27.52 -0.03 8.86
N PRO A 47 28.36 -0.31 7.86
CA PRO A 47 27.89 -0.62 6.52
C PRO A 47 27.00 -1.87 6.45
N VAL A 48 27.27 -2.87 7.29
CA VAL A 48 26.47 -4.09 7.37
C VAL A 48 25.10 -3.77 7.94
N VAL A 49 25.06 -2.96 9.00
CA VAL A 49 23.79 -2.52 9.62
C VAL A 49 22.93 -1.75 8.64
N VAL A 50 23.51 -0.81 7.88
CA VAL A 50 22.77 0.00 6.90
C VAL A 50 22.21 -0.88 5.78
N LEU A 51 23.05 -1.73 5.18
CA LEU A 51 22.63 -2.55 4.04
C LEU A 51 21.62 -3.63 4.44
N VAL A 52 21.86 -4.33 5.55
CA VAL A 52 20.93 -5.36 6.06
C VAL A 52 19.63 -4.72 6.53
N GLY A 53 19.71 -3.62 7.30
CA GLY A 53 18.53 -2.88 7.76
C GLY A 53 17.67 -2.38 6.60
N GLY A 54 18.29 -1.73 5.62
CA GLY A 54 17.61 -1.26 4.41
C GLY A 54 16.98 -2.39 3.60
N ALA A 55 17.71 -3.51 3.41
CA ALA A 55 17.18 -4.68 2.72
C ALA A 55 15.96 -5.29 3.44
N VAL A 56 15.99 -5.37 4.76
CA VAL A 56 14.86 -5.85 5.58
C VAL A 56 13.64 -4.94 5.40
N VAL A 57 13.81 -3.62 5.41
CA VAL A 57 12.70 -2.68 5.20
C VAL A 57 12.14 -2.80 3.78
N CYS A 58 12.99 -2.91 2.75
CA CYS A 58 12.55 -3.15 1.38
C CYS A 58 11.74 -4.45 1.24
N LEU A 59 12.23 -5.55 1.84
CA LEU A 59 11.50 -6.83 1.84
C LEU A 59 10.17 -6.72 2.58
N ALA A 60 10.12 -6.00 3.70
CA ALA A 60 8.88 -5.76 4.44
C ALA A 60 7.87 -4.95 3.60
N LEU A 61 8.32 -3.95 2.84
CA LEU A 61 7.47 -3.20 1.91
C LEU A 61 6.89 -4.12 0.82
N VAL A 62 7.73 -4.94 0.18
CA VAL A 62 7.29 -5.90 -0.85
C VAL A 62 6.33 -6.95 -0.29
N ALA A 63 6.59 -7.47 0.91
CA ALA A 63 5.68 -8.39 1.59
C ALA A 63 4.32 -7.71 1.88
N THR A 64 4.34 -6.42 2.23
CA THR A 64 3.13 -5.63 2.50
C THR A 64 2.30 -5.39 1.22
N LEU A 65 2.93 -5.27 0.04
CA LEU A 65 2.21 -5.25 -1.24
C LEU A 65 1.34 -6.51 -1.41
N GLY A 66 1.84 -7.68 -1.03
CA GLY A 66 1.10 -8.94 -1.10
C GLY A 66 0.00 -9.07 -0.03
N LEU A 67 0.18 -8.44 1.12
CA LEU A 67 -0.76 -8.48 2.26
C LEU A 67 -1.85 -7.41 2.21
N LEU A 68 -1.79 -6.49 1.26
CA LEU A 68 -2.75 -5.37 1.14
C LEU A 68 -4.21 -5.84 0.95
N ASN A 69 -4.40 -7.10 0.51
CA ASN A 69 -5.71 -7.74 0.37
C ASN A 69 -6.41 -8.07 1.70
N ARG A 70 -5.74 -7.87 2.84
CA ARG A 70 -6.28 -8.15 4.19
C ARG A 70 -6.31 -6.86 5.01
N THR A 71 -7.29 -6.74 5.91
CA THR A 71 -7.40 -5.63 6.89
C THR A 71 -6.10 -5.41 7.70
N VAL A 72 -5.27 -6.44 7.80
CA VAL A 72 -3.94 -6.41 8.44
C VAL A 72 -2.96 -5.49 7.71
N GLY A 73 -3.04 -5.37 6.38
CA GLY A 73 -2.16 -4.51 5.58
C GLY A 73 -2.20 -3.05 6.00
N PHE A 74 -3.32 -2.57 6.55
CA PHE A 74 -3.44 -1.22 7.09
C PHE A 74 -2.56 -0.98 8.33
N ARG A 75 -2.51 -1.95 9.26
CA ARG A 75 -1.68 -1.84 10.46
C ARG A 75 -0.20 -1.95 10.11
N ILE A 76 0.14 -2.87 9.20
CA ILE A 76 1.52 -3.07 8.75
C ILE A 76 2.05 -1.82 8.04
N GLY A 77 1.24 -1.20 7.16
CA GLY A 77 1.62 0.05 6.49
C GLY A 77 1.94 1.17 7.48
N TRP A 78 1.14 1.35 8.53
CA TRP A 78 1.43 2.33 9.58
C TRP A 78 2.76 2.07 10.31
N VAL A 79 3.06 0.81 10.63
CA VAL A 79 4.34 0.44 11.24
C VAL A 79 5.50 0.79 10.30
N LEU A 80 5.38 0.48 9.02
CA LEU A 80 6.38 0.81 8.00
C LEU A 80 6.59 2.33 7.88
N GLN A 81 5.52 3.12 7.89
CA GLN A 81 5.62 4.58 7.88
C GLN A 81 6.48 5.10 9.05
N PHE A 82 6.25 4.60 10.28
CA PHE A 82 7.06 4.99 11.42
C PHE A 82 8.53 4.57 11.29
N VAL A 83 8.79 3.36 10.78
CA VAL A 83 10.16 2.88 10.52
C VAL A 83 10.88 3.78 9.52
N ILE A 84 10.19 4.21 8.46
CA ILE A 84 10.77 5.05 7.42
C ILE A 84 11.02 6.47 7.94
N VAL A 85 10.10 7.05 8.70
CA VAL A 85 10.33 8.35 9.36
C VAL A 85 11.51 8.25 10.33
N ALA A 86 11.63 7.16 11.10
CA ALA A 86 12.77 6.93 11.99
C ALA A 86 14.10 6.78 11.25
N SER A 87 14.10 6.30 10.00
CA SER A 87 15.31 6.28 9.16
C SER A 87 15.87 7.68 8.87
N GLY A 88 15.06 8.74 9.09
CA GLY A 88 15.49 10.14 9.12
C GLY A 88 16.63 10.42 10.09
N LEU A 89 16.82 9.61 11.13
CA LEU A 89 17.97 9.73 12.02
C LEU A 89 19.31 9.49 11.31
N LEU A 90 19.34 8.62 10.29
CA LEU A 90 20.52 8.35 9.49
C LEU A 90 20.65 9.33 8.33
N VAL A 91 19.53 9.69 7.72
CA VAL A 91 19.48 10.56 6.54
C VAL A 91 18.40 11.62 6.76
N PRO A 92 18.73 12.83 7.27
CA PRO A 92 17.74 13.81 7.73
C PRO A 92 16.66 14.19 6.71
N ILE A 93 16.97 14.19 5.42
CA ILE A 93 15.98 14.48 4.37
C ILE A 93 14.84 13.44 4.31
N MET A 94 15.05 12.24 4.84
CA MET A 94 14.03 11.20 4.95
C MET A 94 12.90 11.56 5.93
N TYR A 95 13.09 12.53 6.83
CA TYR A 95 11.96 13.05 7.61
C TYR A 95 10.93 13.72 6.71
N VAL A 96 11.37 14.53 5.75
CA VAL A 96 10.48 15.23 4.81
C VAL A 96 9.81 14.21 3.89
N ILE A 97 10.59 13.29 3.33
CA ILE A 97 10.09 12.27 2.41
C ILE A 97 9.13 11.32 3.14
N GLY A 98 9.52 10.81 4.31
CA GLY A 98 8.68 9.94 5.14
C GLY A 98 7.39 10.63 5.54
N ALA A 99 7.42 11.89 5.98
CA ALA A 99 6.21 12.65 6.31
C ALA A 99 5.28 12.81 5.11
N ALA A 100 5.82 13.08 3.92
CA ALA A 100 5.03 13.16 2.69
C ALA A 100 4.36 11.81 2.36
N PHE A 101 5.07 10.69 2.55
CA PHE A 101 4.50 9.35 2.37
C PHE A 101 3.47 8.99 3.42
N VAL A 102 3.65 9.35 4.69
CA VAL A 102 2.61 9.20 5.73
C VAL A 102 1.36 9.97 5.33
N ALA A 103 1.50 11.21 4.88
CA ALA A 103 0.39 12.05 4.43
C ALA A 103 -0.31 11.44 3.20
N LEU A 104 0.46 10.95 2.23
CA LEU A 104 -0.10 10.30 1.05
C LEU A 104 -0.80 8.98 1.39
N TRP A 105 -0.21 8.16 2.24
CA TRP A 105 -0.78 6.91 2.73
C TRP A 105 -2.12 7.15 3.43
N THR A 106 -2.14 8.07 4.39
CA THR A 106 -3.38 8.44 5.10
C THR A 106 -4.44 8.97 4.13
N TYR A 107 -4.07 9.84 3.18
CA TYR A 107 -4.98 10.32 2.15
C TYR A 107 -5.54 9.19 1.28
N CYS A 108 -4.68 8.30 0.76
CA CYS A 108 -5.11 7.15 -0.05
C CYS A 108 -6.05 6.22 0.73
N MET A 109 -5.83 6.03 2.03
CA MET A 109 -6.70 5.21 2.86
C MET A 109 -8.07 5.86 3.10
N VAL A 110 -8.13 7.18 3.33
CA VAL A 110 -9.39 7.92 3.52
C VAL A 110 -10.16 8.06 2.21
N THR A 111 -9.49 8.38 1.11
CA THR A 111 -10.10 8.50 -0.22
C THR A 111 -10.54 7.14 -0.75
N GLY A 112 -9.75 6.09 -0.52
CA GLY A 112 -10.11 4.72 -0.89
C GLY A 112 -11.38 4.23 -0.20
N THR A 113 -11.58 4.51 1.09
CA THR A 113 -12.81 4.13 1.79
C THR A 113 -14.04 4.90 1.30
N ARG A 114 -13.87 6.19 0.94
CA ARG A 114 -14.95 7.00 0.36
C ARG A 114 -15.36 6.49 -1.02
N LEU A 115 -14.39 6.21 -1.90
CA LEU A 115 -14.64 5.71 -3.26
C LEU A 115 -15.24 4.31 -3.25
N ASP A 116 -14.72 3.40 -2.42
CA ASP A 116 -15.28 2.05 -2.29
C ASP A 116 -16.73 2.08 -1.76
N ALA A 117 -17.05 3.00 -0.84
CA ALA A 117 -18.42 3.19 -0.35
C ALA A 117 -19.38 3.69 -1.44
N GLN A 118 -18.92 4.56 -2.33
CA GLN A 118 -19.70 5.04 -3.47
C GLN A 118 -19.94 3.94 -4.51
N THR A 119 -18.89 3.18 -4.86
CA THR A 119 -19.00 2.03 -5.78
C THR A 119 -19.95 0.97 -5.24
N ARG A 120 -19.95 0.71 -3.92
CA ARG A 120 -20.86 -0.26 -3.29
C ARG A 120 -22.32 0.20 -3.35
N ARG A 121 -22.61 1.49 -3.16
CA ARG A 121 -23.96 2.06 -3.25
C ARG A 121 -24.52 2.07 -4.67
N ALA A 122 -23.67 2.35 -5.66
CA ALA A 122 -24.06 2.32 -7.07
C ALA A 122 -24.34 0.90 -7.59
N ALA A 123 -23.84 -0.13 -6.91
CA ALA A 123 -24.03 -1.54 -7.28
C ALA A 123 -25.26 -2.20 -6.61
N GLU A 124 -25.95 -1.52 -5.68
CA GLU A 124 -27.24 -1.98 -5.17
C GLU A 124 -28.29 -1.82 -6.29
N PRO A 125 -28.87 -2.92 -6.80
CA PRO A 125 -29.94 -2.83 -7.80
C PRO A 125 -31.13 -2.13 -7.14
N THR A 126 -31.58 -1.01 -7.70
CA THR A 126 -32.93 -0.51 -7.45
C THR A 126 -33.90 -1.61 -7.85
N ASP A 127 -34.51 -2.25 -6.86
CA ASP A 127 -35.54 -3.27 -7.07
C ASP A 127 -36.70 -2.64 -7.85
N PRO A 128 -37.02 -3.11 -9.07
CA PRO A 128 -38.13 -2.56 -9.86
C PRO A 128 -39.52 -2.91 -9.30
N THR A 129 -39.65 -3.60 -8.16
CA THR A 129 -40.96 -4.02 -7.63
C THR A 129 -41.67 -3.02 -6.70
N GLU A 130 -41.74 -1.75 -7.12
CA GLU A 130 -42.60 -0.74 -6.46
C GLU A 130 -43.48 0.05 -7.44
N GLY A 131 -43.77 -0.52 -8.63
CA GLY A 131 -44.57 0.13 -9.69
C GLY A 131 -45.79 -0.64 -10.21
N ASP A 132 -46.22 -1.71 -9.53
CA ASP A 132 -47.39 -2.52 -9.96
C ASP A 132 -48.14 -3.07 -8.73
N ARG A 133 -48.86 -2.19 -8.00
CA ARG A 133 -49.97 -2.54 -7.10
C ARG A 133 -50.95 -1.38 -6.98
#